data_AF-A0A439TYU7-F1
#
_entry.id   AF-A0A439TYU7-F1
#
_cell.length_a   1.000
_cell.length_b   1.000
_cell.length_c   1.000
_cell.angle_alpha   90.00
_cell.angle_beta   90.00
_cell.angle_gamma   90.00
#
_symmetry.space_group_name_H-M   'P 1'
#
loop_
_entity.id
_entity.type
_entity.pdbx_description
1 polymer ?
#
loop_
_entity_poly.entity_id
_entity_poly.type
_entity_poly.pdbx_seq_one_letter_code
_entity_poly.pdbx_strand_id
1 'polypeptide(L)'
;MATEIASAHDIFPHIRIVMGMVIGLGVARLLSGVARIVQHPGQYRLYPVHLAWVASVLLMLVHFWWWEFGLYAIESWTFGKYLFIIFYAITLFLLCALLFPDSMLDYTSYEDFFYSRRAWFFGLLAATYLLDVVDTLLKGPEHFARFGSEYLFRTPVFVALCIVATLVRDRRFHIAFVTAALIYQISFILRLFDTIV
;
A
#
# COMPACT_ATOMS: atom_id res chain seq x y z
N MET A 1 5.27 39.72 -13.52
CA MET A 1 4.00 39.30 -12.89
C MET A 1 3.88 37.81 -13.19
N ALA A 2 4.21 36.95 -12.22
CA ALA A 2 4.12 35.51 -12.44
C ALA A 2 2.63 35.16 -12.49
N THR A 3 2.17 34.67 -13.65
CA THR A 3 0.81 34.18 -13.81
C THR A 3 0.61 33.04 -12.83
N GLU A 4 -0.25 33.20 -11.82
CA GLU A 4 -0.73 32.06 -11.03
C GLU A 4 -1.53 31.16 -12.00
N ILE A 5 -0.91 30.06 -12.42
CA ILE A 5 -1.47 29.16 -13.45
C ILE A 5 -2.61 28.30 -12.87
N ALA A 6 -2.64 28.09 -11.54
CA ALA A 6 -3.65 27.31 -10.83
C ALA A 6 -3.62 27.65 -9.33
N SER A 7 -4.78 27.70 -8.66
CA SER A 7 -4.83 27.77 -7.20
C SER A 7 -4.47 26.41 -6.59
N ALA A 8 -4.04 26.37 -5.31
CA ALA A 8 -3.81 25.10 -4.61
C ALA A 8 -5.04 24.16 -4.64
N HIS A 9 -6.24 24.75 -4.66
CA HIS A 9 -7.51 24.04 -4.75
C HIS A 9 -7.75 23.39 -6.12
N ASP A 10 -7.16 23.93 -7.19
CA ASP A 10 -7.19 23.31 -8.54
C ASP A 10 -6.11 22.24 -8.71
N ILE A 11 -5.01 22.35 -7.95
CA ILE A 11 -3.88 21.42 -8.01
C ILE A 11 -4.26 20.07 -7.37
N PHE A 12 -4.91 20.05 -6.21
CA PHE A 12 -5.29 18.79 -5.54
C PHE A 12 -6.14 17.86 -6.44
N PRO A 13 -7.23 18.31 -7.10
CA PRO A 13 -7.97 17.49 -8.05
C PRO A 13 -7.13 16.93 -9.19
N HIS A 14 -6.23 17.73 -9.76
CA HIS A 14 -5.32 17.27 -10.81
C HIS A 14 -4.42 16.12 -10.31
N ILE A 15 -3.81 16.27 -9.14
CA ILE A 15 -2.95 15.25 -8.52
C ILE A 15 -3.75 13.99 -8.20
N ARG A 16 -4.95 14.17 -7.64
CA ARG A 16 -5.85 13.07 -7.29
C ARG A 16 -6.25 12.24 -8.51
N ILE A 17 -6.46 12.86 -9.67
CA ILE A 17 -6.74 12.14 -10.92
C ILE A 17 -5.55 11.27 -11.32
N VAL A 18 -4.33 11.82 -11.36
CA VAL A 18 -3.13 11.06 -11.76
C VAL A 18 -2.85 9.92 -10.79
N MET A 19 -2.86 10.21 -9.49
CA MET A 19 -2.70 9.21 -8.43
C MET A 19 -3.81 8.14 -8.52
N GLY A 20 -5.06 8.55 -8.69
CA GLY A 20 -6.21 7.65 -8.82
C GLY A 20 -6.13 6.73 -10.02
N MET A 21 -5.58 7.18 -11.14
CA MET A 21 -5.32 6.32 -12.31
C MET A 21 -4.32 5.20 -11.97
N VAL A 22 -3.22 5.52 -11.28
CA VAL A 22 -2.21 4.51 -10.89
C VAL A 22 -2.77 3.52 -9.86
N ILE A 23 -3.45 4.01 -8.83
CA ILE A 23 -4.07 3.15 -7.81
C ILE A 23 -5.18 2.29 -8.42
N GLY A 24 -5.97 2.84 -9.35
CA GLY A 24 -7.00 2.11 -10.08
C GLY A 24 -6.44 0.91 -10.86
N LEU A 25 -5.25 1.05 -11.48
CA LEU A 25 -4.56 -0.07 -12.12
C LEU A 25 -4.14 -1.14 -11.09
N GLY A 26 -3.68 -0.74 -9.91
CA GLY A 26 -3.33 -1.66 -8.82
C GLY A 26 -4.55 -2.45 -8.30
N VAL A 27 -5.68 -1.77 -8.10
CA VAL A 27 -6.96 -2.39 -7.71
C VAL A 27 -7.41 -3.37 -8.80
N ALA A 28 -7.44 -2.94 -10.06
CA ALA A 28 -7.81 -3.79 -11.18
C ALA A 28 -6.93 -5.06 -11.23
N ARG A 29 -5.62 -4.90 -11.03
CA ARG A 29 -4.69 -6.04 -11.00
C ARG A 29 -5.04 -7.07 -9.94
N LEU A 30 -5.31 -6.63 -8.71
CA LEU A 30 -5.69 -7.53 -7.62
C LEU A 30 -7.04 -8.20 -7.88
N LEU A 31 -8.05 -7.43 -8.29
CA LEU A 31 -9.39 -7.95 -8.56
C LEU A 31 -9.39 -8.95 -9.73
N SER A 32 -8.68 -8.66 -10.82
CA SER A 32 -8.51 -9.59 -11.93
C SER A 32 -7.77 -10.86 -11.52
N GLY A 33 -6.76 -10.74 -10.65
CA GLY A 33 -6.06 -11.90 -10.09
C GLY A 33 -6.97 -12.81 -9.27
N VAL A 34 -7.81 -12.24 -8.41
CA VAL A 34 -8.83 -12.97 -7.64
C VAL A 34 -9.88 -13.58 -8.57
N ALA A 35 -10.37 -12.84 -9.56
CA ALA A 35 -11.34 -13.35 -10.54
C ALA A 35 -10.79 -14.57 -11.30
N ARG A 36 -9.52 -14.53 -11.72
CA ARG A 36 -8.85 -15.66 -12.38
C ARG A 36 -8.75 -16.90 -11.49
N ILE A 37 -8.50 -16.74 -10.18
CA ILE A 37 -8.53 -17.86 -9.22
C ILE A 37 -9.92 -18.49 -9.18
N VAL A 38 -10.98 -17.67 -9.13
CA VAL A 38 -12.37 -18.15 -9.09
C VAL A 38 -12.78 -18.83 -10.40
N GLN A 39 -12.35 -18.27 -11.54
CA GLN A 39 -12.61 -18.83 -12.87
C GLN A 39 -11.87 -20.15 -13.11
N HIS A 40 -10.68 -20.32 -12.53
CA HIS A 40 -9.81 -21.48 -12.73
C HIS A 40 -9.27 -22.04 -11.40
N PRO A 41 -10.13 -22.57 -10.51
CA PRO A 41 -9.77 -22.93 -9.14
C PRO A 41 -8.73 -24.05 -9.03
N GLY A 42 -8.61 -24.89 -10.07
CA GLY A 42 -7.64 -25.99 -10.13
C GLY A 42 -6.33 -25.65 -10.85
N GLN A 43 -6.16 -24.44 -11.39
CA GLN A 43 -5.01 -24.11 -12.23
C GLN A 43 -3.70 -24.07 -11.45
N TYR A 44 -3.71 -23.46 -10.25
CA TYR A 44 -2.55 -23.37 -9.36
C TYR A 44 -2.99 -23.59 -7.91
N ARG A 45 -2.16 -24.27 -7.13
CA ARG A 45 -2.42 -24.47 -5.70
C ARG A 45 -2.40 -23.13 -4.97
N LEU A 46 -3.48 -22.85 -4.24
CA LEU A 46 -3.65 -21.63 -3.46
C LEU A 46 -2.79 -21.63 -2.20
N TYR A 47 -2.36 -20.44 -1.78
CA TYR A 47 -1.59 -20.25 -0.57
C TYR A 47 -2.29 -19.20 0.32
N PRO A 48 -2.82 -19.58 1.51
CA PRO A 48 -3.62 -18.67 2.33
C PRO A 48 -2.90 -17.38 2.74
N VAL A 49 -1.59 -17.44 3.00
CA VAL A 49 -0.79 -16.25 3.33
C VAL A 49 -0.73 -15.27 2.17
N HIS A 50 -0.57 -15.78 0.94
CA HIS A 50 -0.60 -14.94 -0.26
C HIS A 50 -1.97 -14.26 -0.42
N LEU A 51 -3.06 -15.01 -0.25
CA LEU A 51 -4.41 -14.45 -0.30
C LEU A 51 -4.68 -13.42 0.81
N ALA A 52 -4.13 -13.64 2.00
CA ALA A 52 -4.22 -12.68 3.10
C ALA A 52 -3.45 -11.37 2.78
N TRP A 53 -2.28 -11.47 2.13
CA TRP A 53 -1.56 -10.29 1.63
C TRP A 53 -2.31 -9.59 0.49
N VAL A 54 -2.99 -10.33 -0.40
CA VAL A 54 -3.90 -9.74 -1.41
C VAL A 54 -5.00 -8.93 -0.74
N ALA A 55 -5.65 -9.47 0.29
CA ALA A 55 -6.66 -8.74 1.04
C ALA A 55 -6.08 -7.52 1.77
N SER A 56 -4.92 -7.66 2.41
CA SER A 56 -4.25 -6.55 3.13
C SER A 56 -3.85 -5.41 2.20
N VAL A 57 -3.25 -5.74 1.04
CA VAL A 57 -2.85 -4.73 0.05
C VAL A 57 -4.08 -4.09 -0.60
N LEU A 58 -5.15 -4.84 -0.89
CA LEU A 58 -6.40 -4.25 -1.37
C LEU A 58 -6.98 -3.26 -0.35
N LEU A 59 -7.06 -3.64 0.93
CA LEU A 59 -7.48 -2.76 2.01
C LEU A 59 -6.55 -1.54 2.14
N MET A 60 -5.25 -1.73 1.93
CA MET A 60 -4.25 -0.66 1.96
C MET A 60 -4.49 0.34 0.84
N LEU A 61 -4.81 -0.11 -0.38
CA LEU A 61 -5.12 0.78 -1.50
C LEU A 61 -6.40 1.59 -1.25
N VAL A 62 -7.45 0.95 -0.72
CA VAL A 62 -8.70 1.64 -0.35
C VAL A 62 -8.44 2.67 0.75
N HIS A 63 -7.71 2.28 1.79
CA HIS A 63 -7.36 3.17 2.89
C HIS A 63 -6.45 4.32 2.43
N PHE A 64 -5.45 4.05 1.59
CA PHE A 64 -4.62 5.09 0.98
C PHE A 64 -5.49 6.09 0.21
N TRP A 65 -6.39 5.63 -0.64
CA TRP A 65 -7.25 6.53 -1.40
C TRP A 65 -8.14 7.42 -0.52
N TRP A 66 -8.63 6.87 0.60
CA TRP A 66 -9.37 7.61 1.63
C TRP A 66 -8.48 8.62 2.38
N TRP A 67 -7.30 8.19 2.81
CA TRP A 67 -6.31 9.00 3.53
C TRP A 67 -5.84 10.23 2.75
N GLU A 68 -5.70 10.10 1.43
CA GLU A 68 -5.21 11.18 0.58
C GLU A 68 -6.16 12.38 0.43
N PHE A 69 -7.38 12.33 0.99
CA PHE A 69 -8.17 13.56 1.20
C PHE A 69 -7.42 14.61 2.02
N GLY A 70 -6.51 14.20 2.92
CA GLY A 70 -5.68 15.10 3.71
C GLY A 70 -4.75 15.99 2.86
N LEU A 71 -4.45 15.63 1.62
CA LEU A 71 -3.66 16.48 0.71
C LEU A 71 -4.34 17.81 0.39
N TYR A 72 -5.65 17.90 0.58
CA TYR A 72 -6.39 19.15 0.40
C TYR A 72 -5.90 20.26 1.35
N ALA A 73 -5.36 19.89 2.51
CA ALA A 73 -4.80 20.85 3.48
C ALA A 73 -3.42 21.40 3.07
N ILE A 74 -2.80 20.88 1.99
CA ILE A 74 -1.51 21.37 1.53
C ILE A 74 -1.70 22.64 0.69
N GLU A 75 -1.34 23.77 1.29
CA GLU A 75 -1.44 25.09 0.63
C GLU A 75 -0.34 25.33 -0.42
N SER A 76 0.86 24.78 -0.21
CA SER A 76 2.02 25.00 -1.09
C SER A 76 2.44 23.73 -1.82
N TRP A 77 2.08 23.64 -3.10
CA TRP A 77 2.52 22.52 -3.95
C TRP A 77 3.85 22.81 -4.63
N THR A 78 4.75 21.84 -4.58
CA THR A 78 5.99 21.85 -5.35
C THR A 78 6.05 20.61 -6.24
N PHE A 79 6.84 20.67 -7.31
CA PHE A 79 7.06 19.51 -8.17
C PHE A 79 7.61 18.31 -7.40
N GLY A 80 8.42 18.54 -6.35
CA GLY A 80 8.93 17.48 -5.48
C GLY A 80 7.83 16.75 -4.71
N LYS A 81 6.87 17.50 -4.11
CA LYS A 81 5.70 16.90 -3.43
C LYS A 81 4.85 16.10 -4.42
N TYR A 82 4.62 16.67 -5.60
CA TYR A 82 3.90 15.98 -6.68
C TYR A 82 4.58 14.66 -7.07
N LEU A 83 5.88 14.70 -7.39
CA LEU A 83 6.65 13.55 -7.80
C LEU A 83 6.68 12.46 -6.70
N PHE A 84 6.75 12.87 -5.43
CA PHE A 84 6.66 11.96 -4.29
C PHE A 84 5.33 11.20 -4.26
N ILE A 85 4.19 11.87 -4.42
CA ILE A 85 2.87 11.20 -4.42
C ILE A 85 2.76 10.20 -5.58
N ILE A 86 3.26 10.56 -6.76
CA ILE A 86 3.30 9.65 -7.91
C ILE A 86 4.20 8.44 -7.63
N PHE A 87 5.39 8.66 -7.07
CA PHE A 87 6.30 7.59 -6.67
C PHE A 87 5.67 6.64 -5.64
N TYR A 88 4.94 7.19 -4.67
CA TYR A 88 4.24 6.40 -3.67
C TYR A 88 3.13 5.56 -4.31
N ALA A 89 2.30 6.14 -5.19
CA ALA A 89 1.28 5.40 -5.92
C ALA A 89 1.87 4.28 -6.80
N ILE A 90 3.01 4.52 -7.47
CA ILE A 90 3.73 3.50 -8.25
C ILE A 90 4.21 2.36 -7.33
N THR A 91 4.74 2.67 -6.15
CA THR A 91 5.20 1.66 -5.18
C THR A 91 4.05 0.75 -4.76
N LEU A 92 2.87 1.32 -4.50
CA LEU A 92 1.66 0.56 -4.18
C LEU A 92 1.20 -0.32 -5.37
N PHE A 93 1.25 0.21 -6.60
CA PHE A 93 0.97 -0.57 -7.80
C PHE A 93 1.94 -1.76 -7.95
N LEU A 94 3.24 -1.55 -7.70
CA LEU A 94 4.24 -2.60 -7.79
C LEU A 94 4.00 -3.72 -6.76
N LEU A 95 3.49 -3.41 -5.56
CA LEU A 95 3.05 -4.43 -4.61
C LEU A 95 1.91 -5.29 -5.19
N CYS A 96 0.92 -4.68 -5.85
CA CYS A 96 -0.15 -5.41 -6.51
C CYS A 96 0.39 -6.32 -7.63
N ALA A 97 1.32 -5.82 -8.44
CA ALA A 97 1.95 -6.59 -9.52
C ALA A 97 2.80 -7.77 -8.99
N LEU A 98 3.44 -7.63 -7.84
CA LEU A 98 4.18 -8.71 -7.18
C LEU A 98 3.28 -9.76 -6.52
N LEU A 99 2.02 -9.44 -6.22
CA LEU A 99 1.06 -10.42 -5.73
C LEU A 99 0.41 -11.21 -6.85
N PHE A 100 0.19 -10.60 -8.01
CA PHE A 100 -0.31 -11.29 -9.20
C PHE A 100 0.58 -11.02 -10.41
N PRO A 101 1.45 -11.97 -10.80
CA PRO A 101 2.29 -11.82 -11.97
C PRO A 101 1.49 -11.98 -13.28
N ASP A 102 2.08 -11.54 -14.39
CA ASP A 102 1.48 -11.70 -15.72
C ASP A 102 1.42 -13.17 -16.12
N SER A 103 2.47 -13.92 -15.76
CA SER A 103 2.61 -15.34 -16.03
C SER A 103 3.00 -16.10 -14.76
N MET A 104 2.40 -17.28 -14.60
CA MET A 104 2.70 -18.25 -13.54
C MET A 104 3.46 -19.47 -14.08
N LEU A 105 3.86 -19.47 -15.36
CA LEU A 105 4.47 -20.64 -16.04
C LEU A 105 5.74 -21.17 -15.35
N ASP A 106 6.50 -20.29 -14.72
CA ASP A 106 7.75 -20.64 -14.03
C ASP A 106 7.54 -21.11 -12.58
N TYR A 107 6.29 -21.20 -12.12
CA TYR A 107 5.97 -21.51 -10.72
C TYR A 107 4.95 -22.64 -10.58
N THR A 108 5.16 -23.48 -9.58
CA THR A 108 4.32 -24.64 -9.32
C THR A 108 3.05 -24.31 -8.52
N SER A 109 3.06 -23.19 -7.79
CA SER A 109 1.97 -22.75 -6.91
C SER A 109 2.12 -21.28 -6.53
N TYR A 110 1.07 -20.70 -5.93
CA TYR A 110 1.17 -19.36 -5.33
C TYR A 110 2.13 -19.32 -4.13
N GLU A 111 2.32 -20.43 -3.42
CA GLU A 111 3.30 -20.52 -2.32
C GLU A 111 4.74 -20.39 -2.86
N ASP A 112 5.06 -21.18 -3.89
CA ASP A 112 6.35 -21.18 -4.58
C ASP A 112 6.67 -19.80 -5.17
N PHE A 113 5.70 -19.21 -5.89
CA PHE A 113 5.81 -17.85 -6.40
C PHE A 113 6.08 -16.83 -5.29
N PHE A 114 5.26 -16.85 -4.22
CA PHE A 114 5.37 -15.89 -3.13
C PHE A 114 6.75 -15.98 -2.45
N TYR A 115 7.22 -17.18 -2.11
CA TYR A 115 8.54 -17.34 -1.48
C TYR A 115 9.70 -16.97 -2.41
N SER A 116 9.53 -17.13 -3.73
CA SER A 116 10.51 -16.75 -4.76
C SER A 116 10.62 -15.23 -4.94
N ARG A 117 9.54 -14.49 -4.69
CA ARG A 117 9.49 -13.02 -4.81
C ARG A 117 9.41 -12.28 -3.48
N ARG A 118 9.44 -12.99 -2.34
CA ARG A 118 9.23 -12.42 -1.00
C ARG A 118 10.15 -11.23 -0.68
N ALA A 119 11.41 -11.27 -1.09
CA ALA A 119 12.36 -10.20 -0.79
C ALA A 119 11.93 -8.88 -1.45
N TRP A 120 11.47 -8.95 -2.70
CA TRP A 120 10.89 -7.81 -3.40
C TRP A 120 9.58 -7.36 -2.77
N PHE A 121 8.67 -8.30 -2.47
CA PHE A 121 7.37 -7.98 -1.88
C PHE A 121 7.53 -7.28 -0.52
N PHE A 122 8.29 -7.86 0.41
CA PHE A 122 8.49 -7.28 1.74
C PHE A 122 9.39 -6.05 1.72
N GLY A 123 10.32 -5.94 0.76
CA GLY A 123 11.11 -4.73 0.55
C GLY A 123 10.25 -3.54 0.12
N LEU A 124 9.35 -3.74 -0.85
CA LEU A 124 8.39 -2.71 -1.25
C LEU A 124 7.38 -2.42 -0.14
N LEU A 125 6.93 -3.43 0.61
CA LEU A 125 6.01 -3.23 1.73
C LEU A 125 6.67 -2.38 2.84
N ALA A 126 7.93 -2.66 3.18
CA ALA A 126 8.71 -1.82 4.09
C ALA A 126 8.83 -0.38 3.56
N ALA A 127 9.12 -0.21 2.27
CA ALA A 127 9.18 1.10 1.64
C ALA A 127 7.83 1.84 1.75
N THR A 128 6.69 1.17 1.56
CA THR A 128 5.38 1.83 1.72
C THR A 128 5.14 2.36 3.13
N TYR A 129 5.60 1.68 4.18
CA TYR A 129 5.50 2.19 5.55
C TYR A 129 6.39 3.43 5.79
N LEU A 130 7.55 3.50 5.15
CA LEU A 130 8.42 4.68 5.22
C LEU A 130 7.83 5.85 4.42
N LEU A 131 7.26 5.57 3.25
CA LEU A 131 6.59 6.57 2.42
C LEU A 131 5.35 7.14 3.14
N ASP A 132 4.57 6.30 3.81
CA ASP A 132 3.43 6.72 4.65
C ASP A 132 3.85 7.76 5.72
N VAL A 133 5.01 7.57 6.36
CA VAL A 133 5.53 8.55 7.33
C VAL A 133 5.87 9.88 6.65
N VAL A 134 6.56 9.84 5.51
CA VAL A 134 6.92 11.06 4.77
C VAL A 134 5.65 11.78 4.29
N ASP A 135 4.68 11.03 3.77
CA ASP A 135 3.40 11.54 3.33
C ASP A 135 2.62 12.22 4.48
N THR A 136 2.56 11.56 5.64
CA THR A 136 1.93 12.13 6.84
C THR A 136 2.61 13.43 7.27
N LEU A 137 3.95 13.51 7.19
CA LEU A 137 4.71 14.72 7.50
C LEU A 137 4.45 15.84 6.49
N LEU A 138 4.27 15.52 5.20
CA LEU A 138 3.93 16.50 4.16
C LEU A 138 2.58 17.18 4.42
N LYS A 139 1.64 16.46 5.05
CA LYS A 139 0.32 16.96 5.45
C LYS A 139 0.37 17.89 6.68
N GLY A 140 1.55 18.06 7.30
CA GLY A 140 1.82 19.06 8.34
C GLY A 140 2.02 18.48 9.74
N PRO A 141 2.70 19.21 10.64
CA PRO A 141 3.08 18.72 11.97
C PRO A 141 1.88 18.48 12.88
N GLU A 142 0.82 19.30 12.81
CA GLU A 142 -0.40 19.07 13.56
C GLU A 142 -1.14 17.80 13.11
N HIS A 143 -1.11 17.53 11.79
CA HIS A 143 -1.66 16.30 11.23
C HIS A 143 -0.88 15.08 11.73
N PHE A 144 0.46 15.14 11.69
CA PHE A 144 1.33 14.09 12.22
C PHE A 144 1.15 13.86 13.73
N ALA A 145 1.00 14.93 14.53
CA ALA A 145 0.86 14.86 15.98
C ALA A 145 -0.39 14.08 16.42
N ARG A 146 -1.49 14.12 15.64
CA ARG A 146 -2.71 13.35 15.92
C ARG A 146 -2.49 11.83 15.93
N PHE A 147 -1.47 11.36 15.22
CA PHE A 147 -1.13 9.94 15.12
C PHE A 147 0.17 9.59 15.88
N GLY A 148 0.81 10.60 16.48
CA GLY A 148 2.25 10.68 16.73
C GLY A 148 2.89 9.48 17.41
N SER A 149 2.45 9.09 18.61
CA SER A 149 3.11 8.01 19.35
C SER A 149 2.90 6.65 18.68
N GLU A 150 1.68 6.35 18.23
CA GLU A 150 1.38 5.06 17.60
C GLU A 150 2.16 4.88 16.29
N TYR A 151 2.28 5.94 15.46
CA TYR A 151 3.05 5.92 14.21
C TYR A 151 4.54 5.67 14.45
N LEU A 152 5.15 6.35 15.43
CA LEU A 152 6.58 6.24 15.73
C LEU A 152 6.99 4.84 16.21
N PHE A 153 6.11 4.11 16.88
CA PHE A 153 6.37 2.72 17.27
C PHE A 153 5.96 1.72 16.18
N ARG A 154 4.81 1.93 15.55
CA ARG A 154 4.27 1.04 14.51
C ARG A 154 5.25 0.89 13.35
N THR A 155 5.67 2.01 12.76
CA THR A 155 6.41 1.96 11.49
C THR A 155 7.73 1.20 11.63
N PRO A 156 8.59 1.45 12.63
CA PRO A 156 9.81 0.65 12.84
C PRO A 156 9.52 -0.83 13.07
N VAL A 157 8.46 -1.16 13.81
CA VAL A 157 8.06 -2.56 14.06
C VAL A 157 7.68 -3.26 12.75
N PHE A 158 6.82 -2.64 11.93
CA PHE A 158 6.41 -3.22 10.65
C PHE A 158 7.57 -3.31 9.65
N VAL A 159 8.43 -2.30 9.59
CA VAL A 159 9.66 -2.34 8.76
C VAL A 159 10.58 -3.47 9.22
N ALA A 160 10.79 -3.64 10.53
CA ALA A 160 11.60 -4.74 11.06
C ALA A 160 10.98 -6.10 10.74
N LEU A 161 9.65 -6.26 10.89
CA LEU A 161 8.95 -7.50 10.52
C LEU A 161 9.06 -7.79 9.02
N CYS A 162 8.97 -6.79 8.15
CA CYS A 162 9.23 -6.95 6.72
C CYS A 162 10.66 -7.43 6.45
N ILE A 163 11.67 -6.84 7.10
CA ILE A 163 13.07 -7.27 6.96
C ILE A 163 13.21 -8.74 7.40
N VAL A 164 12.67 -9.11 8.56
CA VAL A 164 12.66 -10.51 9.02
C VAL A 164 11.95 -11.42 8.00
N ALA A 165 10.84 -10.98 7.41
CA ALA A 165 10.09 -11.73 6.40
C ALA A 165 10.87 -11.98 5.10
N THR A 166 11.85 -11.12 4.75
CA THR A 166 12.75 -11.40 3.61
C THR A 166 13.68 -12.58 3.91
N LEU A 167 14.13 -12.73 5.15
CA LEU A 167 15.13 -13.70 5.58
C LEU A 167 14.50 -15.04 5.97
N VAL A 168 13.34 -15.00 6.64
CA VAL A 168 12.68 -16.16 7.23
C VAL A 168 11.78 -16.86 6.21
N ARG A 169 11.91 -18.20 6.11
CA ARG A 169 11.04 -19.06 5.30
C ARG A 169 9.99 -19.82 6.13
N ASP A 170 9.96 -19.60 7.44
CA ASP A 170 9.03 -20.27 8.34
C ASP A 170 7.59 -19.82 8.06
N ARG A 171 6.74 -20.80 7.72
CA ARG A 171 5.34 -20.53 7.36
C ARG A 171 4.52 -19.99 8.53
N ARG A 172 4.85 -20.35 9.78
CA ARG A 172 4.11 -19.88 10.96
C ARG A 172 4.37 -18.39 11.19
N PHE A 173 5.61 -17.94 11.01
CA PHE A 173 5.95 -16.52 11.01
C PHE A 173 5.14 -15.74 9.96
N HIS A 174 5.10 -16.22 8.71
CA HIS A 174 4.36 -15.52 7.65
C HIS A 174 2.85 -15.46 7.90
N ILE A 175 2.26 -16.52 8.47
CA ILE A 175 0.86 -16.52 8.93
C ILE A 175 0.66 -15.51 10.06
N ALA A 176 1.47 -15.59 11.11
CA ALA A 176 1.35 -14.70 12.26
C ALA A 176 1.50 -13.23 11.85
N PHE A 177 2.46 -12.94 10.98
CA PHE A 177 2.71 -11.58 10.51
C PHE A 177 1.54 -11.03 9.71
N VAL A 178 1.04 -11.73 8.69
CA VAL A 178 -0.06 -11.21 7.87
C VAL A 178 -1.37 -11.10 8.67
N THR A 179 -1.64 -12.04 9.59
CA THR A 179 -2.82 -11.98 10.45
C THR A 179 -2.75 -10.80 11.42
N ALA A 180 -1.61 -10.60 12.08
CA ALA A 180 -1.41 -9.45 12.97
C ALA A 180 -1.48 -8.12 12.20
N ALA A 181 -0.88 -8.07 11.00
CA ALA A 181 -0.93 -6.91 10.12
C ALA A 181 -2.37 -6.54 9.73
N LEU A 182 -3.17 -7.52 9.31
CA LEU A 182 -4.57 -7.31 8.94
C LEU A 182 -5.43 -6.84 10.12
N ILE A 183 -5.32 -7.52 11.28
CA ILE A 183 -6.07 -7.13 12.48
C ILE A 183 -5.72 -5.71 12.90
N TYR A 184 -4.41 -5.41 12.92
CA TYR A 184 -3.92 -4.07 13.24
C TYR A 184 -4.44 -3.04 12.24
N GLN A 185 -4.33 -3.30 10.93
CA GLN A 185 -4.78 -2.41 9.87
C GLN A 185 -6.28 -2.10 10.00
N ILE A 186 -7.12 -3.11 10.21
CA ILE A 186 -8.57 -2.94 10.41
C ILE A 186 -8.83 -2.11 11.68
N SER A 187 -8.20 -2.47 12.80
CA SER A 187 -8.35 -1.73 14.06
C SER A 187 -7.92 -0.27 13.92
N PHE A 188 -6.83 -0.02 13.20
CA PHE A 188 -6.29 1.31 12.96
C PHE A 188 -7.27 2.16 12.14
N ILE A 189 -7.80 1.60 11.05
CA ILE A 189 -8.80 2.26 10.19
C ILE A 189 -10.05 2.61 11.00
N LEU A 190 -10.62 1.65 11.72
CA LEU A 190 -11.87 1.87 12.46
C LEU A 190 -11.72 2.83 13.65
N ARG A 191 -10.53 2.91 14.27
CA ARG A 191 -10.31 3.83 15.41
C ARG A 191 -10.06 5.28 15.00
N LEU A 192 -9.44 5.49 13.83
CA LEU A 192 -8.86 6.79 13.47
C LEU A 192 -9.38 7.35 12.13
N PHE A 193 -10.04 6.52 11.31
CA PHE A 193 -10.42 6.84 9.92
C PHE A 193 -11.86 6.49 9.59
N ASP A 194 -12.69 6.19 10.59
CA ASP A 194 -14.10 5.84 10.38
C ASP A 194 -14.89 7.00 9.74
N THR A 195 -14.50 8.25 10.01
CA THR A 195 -15.10 9.45 9.43
C THR A 195 -14.04 10.41 8.87
N ILE A 196 -14.35 11.06 7.73
CA ILE A 196 -13.52 12.15 7.17
C ILE A 196 -14.08 13.54 7.54
N VAL A 197 -15.38 13.63 7.86
CA VAL A 197 -16.09 14.83 8.34
C VAL A 197 -17.08 14.41 9.41
#